data_AF-R4KP44-F1
#
_entry.id   AF-R4KP44-F1
#
_cell.length_a   1.000
_cell.length_b   1.000
_cell.length_c   1.000
_cell.angle_alpha   90.00
_cell.angle_beta   90.00
_cell.angle_gamma   90.00
#
_symmetry.space_group_name_H-M   'P 1'
#
loop_
_entity.id
_entity.type
_entity.pdbx_description
1 polymer ?
#
loop_
_entity_poly.entity_id
_entity_poly.type
_entity_poly.pdbx_seq_one_letter_code
_entity_poly.pdbx_strand_id
1 'polypeptide(L)'
;MRLDKVNSIKLSTRSVQWFSPLDIHFEMSAKENQKVVCFRHPLTGIKYTLYFQNAEFIEMPLGVDGNRSFYAAQTMYEIEPELPQGDTLQFNSSIQYTGTTEDRFNPTATSSIGIIGGADGPIAIFVSPAGEEKNVPRGIHGLLLHNCFAIPSFQKDDISHFVLEGINTKICDGKEYNFR
;
A
#
# COMPACT_ATOMS: atom_id res chain seq x y z
N MET A 1 -5.85 1.36 -52.29
CA MET A 1 -5.52 1.36 -50.85
C MET A 1 -4.00 1.36 -50.72
N ARG A 2 -3.39 2.40 -50.12
CA ARG A 2 -1.98 2.36 -49.70
C ARG A 2 -1.96 1.85 -48.26
N LEU A 3 -1.30 0.73 -48.01
CA LEU A 3 -0.91 0.39 -46.64
C LEU A 3 0.23 1.34 -46.25
N ASP A 4 0.01 2.15 -45.23
CA ASP A 4 1.09 2.95 -44.65
C ASP A 4 2.20 2.02 -44.14
N LYS A 5 3.43 2.34 -44.52
CA LYS A 5 4.60 1.54 -44.16
C LYS A 5 4.92 1.80 -42.69
N VAL A 6 4.93 0.76 -41.87
CA VAL A 6 5.38 0.86 -40.47
C VAL A 6 6.89 1.12 -40.48
N ASN A 7 7.32 2.28 -39.97
CA ASN A 7 8.72 2.72 -39.96
C ASN A 7 9.47 2.41 -38.65
N SER A 8 8.74 1.96 -37.62
CA SER A 8 9.33 1.56 -36.35
C SER A 8 8.32 0.81 -35.51
N ILE A 9 8.81 -0.15 -34.73
CA ILE A 9 8.03 -0.85 -33.69
C ILE A 9 8.78 -0.70 -32.37
N LYS A 10 8.06 -0.36 -31.31
CA LYS A 10 8.58 -0.33 -29.93
C LYS A 10 7.84 -1.35 -29.09
N LEU A 11 8.59 -2.21 -28.40
CA LEU A 11 8.06 -3.18 -27.43
C LEU A 11 8.63 -2.84 -26.06
N SER A 12 7.76 -2.55 -25.08
CA SER A 12 8.17 -2.34 -23.69
C SER A 12 7.63 -3.48 -22.82
N THR A 13 8.51 -4.13 -22.05
CA THR A 13 8.12 -5.14 -21.06
C THR A 13 8.06 -4.51 -19.67
N ARG A 14 7.19 -5.04 -18.80
CA ARG A 14 7.12 -4.63 -17.39
C ARG A 14 8.07 -5.47 -16.55
N SER A 15 8.47 -4.95 -15.39
CA SER A 15 9.20 -5.74 -14.39
C SER A 15 8.35 -6.91 -13.91
N VAL A 16 8.99 -8.05 -13.70
CA VAL A 16 8.34 -9.25 -13.13
C VAL A 16 8.59 -9.25 -11.63
N GLN A 17 7.51 -9.29 -10.85
CA GLN A 17 7.54 -9.44 -9.40
C GLN A 17 7.00 -10.82 -9.01
N TRP A 18 7.55 -11.37 -7.94
CA TRP A 18 7.07 -12.59 -7.30
C TRP A 18 6.55 -12.29 -5.92
N PHE A 19 5.28 -12.62 -5.70
CA PHE A 19 4.64 -12.45 -4.40
C PHE A 19 4.84 -13.69 -3.53
N SER A 20 5.37 -13.50 -2.33
CA SER A 20 5.45 -14.53 -1.29
C SER A 20 4.56 -14.16 -0.11
N PRO A 21 3.54 -14.96 0.24
CA PRO A 21 2.63 -14.65 1.33
C PRO A 21 3.33 -14.71 2.69
N LEU A 22 2.97 -13.77 3.56
CA LEU A 22 3.36 -13.70 4.97
C LEU A 22 2.15 -13.86 5.89
N ASP A 23 1.01 -13.25 5.54
CA ASP A 23 -0.26 -13.28 6.28
C ASP A 23 -0.11 -12.99 7.78
N ILE A 24 0.56 -11.87 8.09
CA ILE A 24 0.83 -11.45 9.47
C ILE A 24 -0.19 -10.40 9.89
N HIS A 25 -0.96 -10.71 10.92
CA HIS A 25 -1.98 -9.84 11.51
C HIS A 25 -1.46 -9.25 12.80
N PHE A 26 -1.63 -7.94 12.98
CA PHE A 26 -1.31 -7.29 14.23
C PHE A 26 -2.20 -6.07 14.48
N GLU A 27 -2.26 -5.68 15.74
CA GLU A 27 -3.03 -4.53 16.21
C GLU A 27 -2.10 -3.48 16.79
N MET A 28 -2.46 -2.22 16.56
CA MET A 28 -1.81 -1.07 17.17
C MET A 28 -2.87 -0.14 17.74
N SER A 29 -2.74 0.20 19.02
CA SER A 29 -3.66 1.15 19.66
C SER A 29 -3.23 2.60 19.39
N ALA A 30 -4.17 3.55 19.42
CA ALA A 30 -3.90 4.98 19.30
C ALA A 30 -2.93 5.53 20.37
N LYS A 31 -2.81 4.82 21.51
CA LYS A 31 -1.90 5.17 22.63
C LYS A 31 -0.54 4.50 22.51
N GLU A 32 -0.40 3.53 21.62
CA GLU A 32 0.85 2.80 21.39
C GLU A 32 1.71 3.63 20.43
N ASN A 33 2.80 4.20 20.95
CA ASN A 33 3.68 5.04 20.13
C ASN A 33 4.53 4.22 19.15
N GLN A 34 4.75 2.94 19.44
CA GLN A 34 5.62 2.06 18.67
C GLN A 34 5.13 0.60 18.69
N LYS A 35 5.30 -0.11 17.58
CA LYS A 35 5.08 -1.56 17.47
C LYS A 35 6.28 -2.24 16.85
N VAL A 36 6.64 -3.42 17.34
CA VAL A 36 7.66 -4.27 16.69
C VAL A 36 7.02 -5.53 16.14
N VAL A 37 7.22 -5.78 14.84
CA VAL A 37 6.77 -7.01 14.17
C VAL A 37 7.96 -7.66 13.49
N CYS A 38 8.11 -8.97 13.63
CA CYS A 38 9.20 -9.71 12.98
C CYS A 38 8.61 -10.72 11.99
N PHE A 39 9.30 -10.95 10.88
CA PHE A 39 9.00 -12.06 9.97
C PHE A 39 10.28 -12.68 9.43
N ARG A 40 10.16 -13.88 8.85
CA ARG A 40 11.25 -14.49 8.08
C ARG A 40 10.86 -14.50 6.62
N HIS A 41 11.77 -14.06 5.76
CA HIS A 41 11.57 -14.08 4.33
C HIS A 41 11.33 -15.52 3.86
N PRO A 42 10.21 -15.82 3.16
CA PRO A 42 9.85 -17.20 2.83
C PRO A 42 10.88 -17.93 1.97
N LEU A 43 11.51 -17.21 1.03
CA LEU A 43 12.54 -17.78 0.15
C LEU A 43 13.96 -17.80 0.75
N THR A 44 14.41 -16.72 1.39
CA THR A 44 15.82 -16.58 1.83
C THR A 44 16.03 -16.96 3.30
N GLY A 45 14.98 -17.06 4.10
CA GLY A 45 15.05 -17.34 5.54
C GLY A 45 15.57 -16.18 6.41
N ILE A 46 15.94 -15.05 5.80
CA ILE A 46 16.42 -13.85 6.49
C ILE A 46 15.31 -13.35 7.42
N LYS A 47 15.65 -13.07 8.68
CA LYS A 47 14.74 -12.44 9.64
C LYS A 47 14.74 -10.93 9.40
N TYR A 48 13.56 -10.38 9.20
CA TYR A 48 13.30 -8.95 9.15
C TYR A 48 12.56 -8.50 10.40
N THR A 49 12.88 -7.30 10.88
CA THR A 49 12.25 -6.62 11.99
C THR A 49 11.68 -5.29 11.49
N LEU A 50 10.40 -5.06 11.77
CA LEU A 50 9.66 -3.85 11.44
C LEU A 50 9.43 -3.07 12.72
N TYR A 51 9.78 -1.78 12.71
CA TYR A 51 9.56 -0.85 13.82
C TYR A 51 8.53 0.19 13.38
N PHE A 52 7.27 0.00 13.76
CA PHE A 52 6.18 0.93 13.46
C PHE A 52 6.18 2.11 14.42
N GLN A 53 5.82 3.28 13.92
CA GLN A 53 5.80 4.55 14.63
C GLN A 53 4.89 5.57 13.93
N ASN A 54 4.61 6.69 14.61
CA ASN A 54 3.86 7.82 14.05
C ASN A 54 2.47 7.42 13.53
N ALA A 55 1.68 6.72 14.36
CA ALA A 55 0.31 6.39 14.02
C ALA A 55 -0.55 7.66 13.94
N GLU A 56 -1.26 7.84 12.83
CA GLU A 56 -2.19 8.94 12.57
C GLU A 56 -3.51 8.38 12.06
N PHE A 57 -4.63 8.94 12.51
CA PHE A 57 -5.96 8.55 12.04
C PHE A 57 -6.45 9.49 10.96
N ILE A 58 -6.89 8.90 9.85
CA ILE A 58 -7.44 9.61 8.71
C ILE A 58 -8.93 9.29 8.60
N GLU A 59 -9.73 10.34 8.53
CA GLU A 59 -11.15 10.27 8.22
C GLU A 59 -11.35 10.53 6.73
N MET A 60 -12.03 9.61 6.05
CA MET A 60 -12.34 9.69 4.62
C MET A 60 -13.87 9.76 4.45
N PRO A 61 -14.45 10.91 4.06
CA PRO A 61 -15.88 11.03 3.88
C PRO A 61 -16.39 10.17 2.71
N LEU A 62 -17.62 9.69 2.83
CA LEU A 62 -18.32 8.87 1.85
C LEU A 62 -19.61 9.49 1.36
N GLY A 63 -19.80 9.38 0.05
CA GLY A 63 -21.00 9.90 -0.62
C GLY A 63 -20.96 11.42 -0.76
N VAL A 64 -21.89 11.93 -1.56
CA VAL A 64 -21.99 13.37 -1.87
C VAL A 64 -22.42 14.18 -0.64
N ASP A 65 -23.14 13.54 0.29
CA ASP A 65 -23.72 14.19 1.47
C ASP A 65 -22.78 14.19 2.69
N GLY A 66 -21.65 13.46 2.64
CA GLY A 66 -20.66 13.40 3.74
C GLY A 66 -21.15 12.78 5.05
N ASN A 67 -22.35 12.21 5.10
CA ASN A 67 -22.97 11.65 6.32
C ASN A 67 -22.39 10.31 6.78
N ARG A 68 -21.46 9.73 6.03
CA ARG A 68 -20.75 8.50 6.39
C ARG A 68 -19.26 8.74 6.15
N SER A 69 -18.41 8.14 6.97
CA SER A 69 -16.96 8.20 6.81
C SER A 69 -16.36 6.81 6.99
N PHE A 70 -15.24 6.56 6.33
CA PHE A 70 -14.31 5.53 6.75
C PHE A 70 -13.21 6.14 7.61
N TYR A 71 -12.72 5.36 8.54
CA TYR A 71 -11.57 5.68 9.37
C TYR A 71 -10.48 4.67 9.05
N ALA A 72 -9.27 5.15 8.82
CA ALA A 72 -8.10 4.30 8.67
C ALA A 72 -6.94 4.89 9.46
N ALA A 73 -6.14 4.05 10.09
CA ALA A 73 -4.85 4.49 10.61
C ALA A 73 -3.78 4.39 9.53
N GLN A 74 -2.98 5.44 9.41
CA GLN A 74 -1.70 5.43 8.74
C GLN A 74 -0.61 5.29 9.81
N THR A 75 0.40 4.47 9.54
CA THR A 75 1.61 4.39 10.38
C THR A 75 2.83 4.31 9.46
N MET A 76 3.95 4.78 9.99
CA MET A 76 5.23 4.63 9.34
C MET A 76 5.97 3.45 9.94
N TYR A 77 6.90 2.84 9.20
CA TYR A 77 7.77 1.80 9.74
C TYR A 77 9.18 1.88 9.18
N GLU A 78 10.15 1.48 10.01
CA GLU A 78 11.51 1.15 9.61
C GLU A 78 11.64 -0.37 9.45
N ILE A 79 12.55 -0.84 8.59
CA ILE A 79 12.82 -2.27 8.39
C ILE A 79 14.31 -2.58 8.51
N GLU A 80 14.63 -3.66 9.22
CA GLU A 80 16.00 -4.16 9.39
C GLU A 80 16.08 -5.69 9.20
N PRO A 81 16.95 -6.22 8.32
CA PRO A 81 17.83 -5.47 7.40
C PRO A 81 17.04 -4.74 6.30
N GLU A 82 17.71 -3.87 5.54
CA GLU A 82 17.10 -3.24 4.37
C GLU A 82 16.66 -4.29 3.34
N LEU A 83 15.52 -4.08 2.69
CA LEU A 83 15.05 -4.94 1.62
C LEU A 83 16.00 -4.86 0.41
N PRO A 84 16.18 -5.96 -0.34
CA PRO A 84 16.85 -5.91 -1.63
C PRO A 84 16.21 -4.85 -2.55
N GLN A 85 17.03 -4.24 -3.42
CA GLN A 85 16.55 -3.19 -4.30
C GLN A 85 15.41 -3.68 -5.20
N GLY A 86 14.25 -3.02 -5.08
CA GLY A 86 13.05 -3.35 -5.87
C GLY A 86 12.08 -4.29 -5.17
N ASP A 87 12.45 -4.83 -4.01
CA ASP A 87 11.54 -5.58 -3.16
C ASP A 87 10.67 -4.63 -2.34
N THR A 88 9.41 -5.02 -2.11
CA THR A 88 8.45 -4.22 -1.33
C THR A 88 7.59 -5.10 -0.44
N LEU A 89 7.15 -4.56 0.71
CA LEU A 89 6.11 -5.19 1.52
C LEU A 89 4.73 -4.78 1.03
N GLN A 90 3.78 -5.71 1.09
CA GLN A 90 2.40 -5.50 0.73
C GLN A 90 1.50 -5.62 1.95
N PHE A 91 0.75 -4.55 2.22
CA PHE A 91 -0.23 -4.50 3.31
C PHE A 91 -1.65 -4.54 2.74
N ASN A 92 -2.55 -5.28 3.40
CA ASN A 92 -3.97 -5.23 3.08
C ASN A 92 -4.58 -4.03 3.78
N SER A 93 -5.11 -3.11 2.97
CA SER A 93 -5.91 -1.96 3.41
C SER A 93 -7.22 -1.87 2.63
N SER A 94 -7.81 -3.03 2.33
CA SER A 94 -9.07 -3.15 1.63
C SER A 94 -10.23 -3.43 2.57
N ILE A 95 -11.40 -2.86 2.27
CA ILE A 95 -12.66 -3.14 2.93
C ILE A 95 -13.75 -3.38 1.87
N GLN A 96 -14.61 -4.37 2.12
CA GLN A 96 -15.82 -4.59 1.34
C GLN A 96 -17.01 -4.08 2.14
N TYR A 97 -17.89 -3.31 1.51
CA TYR A 97 -19.12 -2.83 2.12
C TYR A 97 -20.30 -2.92 1.16
N THR A 98 -21.42 -3.37 1.69
CA THR A 98 -22.69 -3.30 0.97
C THR A 98 -23.39 -1.98 1.30
N GLY A 99 -23.60 -1.14 0.30
CA GLY A 99 -24.39 0.07 0.49
C GLY A 99 -25.86 -0.26 0.64
N THR A 100 -26.51 0.20 1.73
CA THR A 100 -27.96 0.27 1.78
C THR A 100 -28.42 1.48 0.96
N THR A 101 -28.87 1.24 -0.27
CA THR A 101 -29.68 2.22 -1.00
C THR A 101 -31.13 2.03 -0.58
N GLU A 102 -31.81 3.10 -0.13
CA GLU A 102 -33.26 3.05 0.18
C GLU A 102 -34.15 2.83 -1.06
N ASP A 103 -33.55 2.69 -2.23
CA ASP A 103 -34.25 2.52 -3.48
C ASP A 103 -34.67 1.05 -3.68
N ARG A 104 -35.98 0.80 -3.70
CA ARG A 104 -36.62 -0.54 -3.70
C ARG A 104 -36.41 -1.37 -4.98
N PHE A 105 -35.48 -0.96 -5.86
CA PHE A 105 -35.30 -1.54 -7.20
C PHE A 105 -33.83 -1.77 -7.60
N ASN A 106 -32.93 -2.08 -6.66
CA ASN A 106 -31.57 -2.50 -7.02
C ASN A 106 -31.09 -3.67 -6.14
N PRO A 107 -30.51 -4.74 -6.72
CA PRO A 107 -29.84 -5.77 -5.93
C PRO A 107 -28.73 -5.10 -5.11
N THR A 108 -28.57 -5.57 -3.88
CA THR A 108 -27.59 -5.08 -2.89
C THR A 108 -26.25 -4.73 -3.55
N ALA A 109 -26.02 -3.44 -3.80
CA ALA A 109 -24.80 -2.98 -4.47
C ALA A 109 -23.63 -3.23 -3.51
N THR A 110 -22.84 -4.26 -3.83
CA THR A 110 -21.60 -4.55 -3.14
C THR A 110 -20.54 -3.61 -3.70
N SER A 111 -20.03 -2.72 -2.87
CA SER A 111 -18.96 -1.80 -3.19
C SER A 111 -17.71 -2.20 -2.41
N SER A 112 -16.54 -2.13 -3.03
CA SER A 112 -15.26 -2.38 -2.35
C SER A 112 -14.40 -1.15 -2.45
N ILE A 113 -13.77 -0.76 -1.34
CA ILE A 113 -12.75 0.29 -1.33
C ILE A 113 -11.44 -0.36 -0.94
N GLY A 114 -10.45 -0.26 -1.83
CA GLY A 114 -9.07 -0.58 -1.53
C GLY A 114 -8.28 0.72 -1.42
N ILE A 115 -7.61 0.94 -0.29
CA ILE A 115 -6.54 1.93 -0.24
C ILE A 115 -5.33 1.25 -0.89
N ILE A 116 -4.99 1.64 -2.12
CA ILE A 116 -3.88 1.02 -2.86
C ILE A 116 -2.61 1.82 -2.55
N GLY A 117 -1.83 1.32 -1.58
CA GLY A 117 -0.49 1.81 -1.32
C GLY A 117 0.50 1.23 -2.32
N GLY A 118 0.77 1.93 -3.44
CA GLY A 118 1.93 1.65 -4.29
C GLY A 118 1.69 1.03 -5.68
N ALA A 119 0.62 1.42 -6.38
CA ALA A 119 0.47 1.10 -7.81
C ALA A 119 0.56 2.37 -8.67
N ASP A 120 1.31 2.27 -9.76
CA ASP A 120 1.55 3.30 -10.78
C ASP A 120 0.21 3.64 -11.52
N GLY A 121 -0.61 4.54 -10.95
CA GLY A 121 -1.93 5.04 -11.44
C GLY A 121 -2.82 5.64 -10.33
N PRO A 122 -3.74 6.61 -10.61
CA PRO A 122 -4.22 7.67 -9.67
C PRO A 122 -5.14 7.14 -8.54
N ILE A 123 -5.12 7.58 -7.27
CA ILE A 123 -4.43 8.60 -6.46
C ILE A 123 -4.16 7.98 -5.08
N ALA A 124 -2.93 8.05 -4.58
CA ALA A 124 -2.65 8.07 -3.15
C ALA A 124 -2.31 9.52 -2.78
N ILE A 125 -3.00 10.09 -1.79
CA ILE A 125 -2.65 11.42 -1.28
C ILE A 125 -1.37 11.24 -0.47
N PHE A 126 -0.22 11.49 -1.11
CA PHE A 126 1.02 11.75 -0.40
C PHE A 126 1.05 13.24 -0.07
N VAL A 127 0.80 13.60 1.19
CA VAL A 127 1.15 14.94 1.69
C VAL A 127 2.64 14.95 1.94
N SER A 128 3.43 15.20 0.90
CA SER A 128 4.83 15.55 1.04
C SER A 128 4.90 17.06 1.31
N PRO A 129 5.58 17.54 2.36
CA PRO A 129 5.86 18.95 2.49
C PRO A 129 6.68 19.39 1.26
N ALA A 130 6.20 20.41 0.55
CA ALA A 130 6.91 20.97 -0.58
C ALA A 130 8.24 21.57 -0.10
N GLY A 131 9.37 20.92 -0.42
CA GLY A 131 10.69 21.49 -0.16
C GLY A 131 11.84 20.49 -0.20
N GLU A 132 12.61 20.54 -1.28
CA GLU A 132 14.00 20.09 -1.44
C GLU A 132 14.32 18.58 -1.29
N GLU A 133 14.96 18.04 -2.33
CA GLU A 133 15.52 16.68 -2.52
C GLU A 133 16.54 16.20 -1.46
N LYS A 134 16.60 16.75 -0.25
CA LYS A 134 17.75 16.55 0.65
C LYS A 134 17.54 15.72 1.91
N ASN A 135 16.34 15.32 2.31
CA ASN A 135 16.19 14.45 3.48
C ASN A 135 15.06 13.44 3.28
N VAL A 136 15.41 12.22 2.87
CA VAL A 136 14.49 11.09 2.93
C VAL A 136 14.13 10.87 4.41
N PRO A 137 12.84 10.81 4.79
CA PRO A 137 12.44 10.72 6.19
C PRO A 137 13.02 9.46 6.82
N ARG A 138 13.66 9.63 7.98
CA ARG A 138 14.25 8.54 8.77
C ARG A 138 13.52 8.39 10.10
N GLY A 139 13.44 7.16 10.59
CA GLY A 139 12.76 6.86 11.83
C GLY A 139 13.67 7.01 13.03
N ILE A 140 13.19 6.55 14.19
CA ILE A 140 13.91 6.68 15.46
C ILE A 140 15.20 5.86 15.49
N HIS A 141 15.33 4.82 14.65
CA HIS A 141 16.53 4.00 14.51
C HIS A 141 17.46 4.51 13.40
N GLY A 142 17.09 5.60 12.72
CA GLY A 142 17.89 6.20 11.64
C GLY A 142 17.79 5.47 10.30
N LEU A 143 16.85 4.53 10.16
CA LEU A 143 16.54 3.80 8.92
C LEU A 143 15.48 4.55 8.10
N LEU A 144 15.29 4.14 6.85
CA LEU A 144 14.29 4.71 5.95
C LEU A 144 12.87 4.49 6.48
N LEU A 145 12.03 5.54 6.48
CA LEU A 145 10.62 5.42 6.82
C LEU A 145 9.78 5.07 5.60
N HIS A 146 8.98 4.02 5.76
CA HIS A 146 7.96 3.57 4.82
C HIS A 146 6.58 3.82 5.41
N ASN A 147 5.58 4.07 4.56
CA ASN A 147 4.19 4.23 4.99
C ASN A 147 3.40 2.93 4.80
N CYS A 148 2.42 2.68 5.67
CA CYS A 148 1.39 1.66 5.48
C CYS A 148 0.07 2.09 6.13
N PHE A 149 -1.01 1.43 5.73
CA PHE A 149 -2.36 1.70 6.23
C PHE A 149 -2.93 0.45 6.89
N ALA A 150 -3.70 0.68 7.95
CA ALA A 150 -4.55 -0.32 8.54
C ALA A 150 -5.71 -0.67 7.60
N ILE A 151 -6.39 -1.77 7.90
CA ILE A 151 -7.71 -2.07 7.34
C ILE A 151 -8.66 -0.93 7.75
N PRO A 152 -9.32 -0.25 6.79
CA PRO A 152 -10.30 0.78 7.12
C PRO A 152 -11.50 0.21 7.87
N SER A 153 -12.15 1.02 8.69
CA SER A 153 -13.40 0.69 9.40
C SER A 153 -14.42 1.83 9.33
N PHE A 154 -15.68 1.51 9.59
CA PHE A 154 -16.77 2.51 9.65
C PHE A 154 -16.89 3.18 11.02
N GLN A 155 -16.17 2.66 12.02
CA GLN A 155 -16.18 3.17 13.38
C GLN A 155 -14.81 3.76 13.67
N LYS A 156 -14.78 4.89 14.35
CA LYS A 156 -13.53 5.44 14.83
C LYS A 156 -13.07 4.61 16.01
N ASP A 157 -12.24 3.62 15.74
CA ASP A 157 -11.72 2.69 16.74
C ASP A 157 -10.36 3.16 17.28
N ASP A 158 -10.15 2.96 18.58
CA ASP A 158 -8.87 3.21 19.24
C ASP A 158 -7.82 2.13 18.89
N ILE A 159 -8.24 1.03 18.26
CA ILE A 159 -7.38 -0.09 17.85
C ILE A 159 -7.47 -0.21 16.34
N SER A 160 -6.31 -0.24 15.69
CA SER A 160 -6.19 -0.40 14.24
C SER A 160 -5.62 -1.76 13.90
N HIS A 161 -6.25 -2.43 12.94
CA HIS A 161 -5.86 -3.76 12.49
C HIS A 161 -5.01 -3.66 11.21
N PHE A 162 -3.83 -4.27 11.23
CA PHE A 162 -2.92 -4.31 10.11
C PHE A 162 -2.72 -5.73 9.64
N VAL A 163 -2.60 -5.90 8.33
CA VAL A 163 -2.31 -7.18 7.70
C VAL A 163 -1.15 -6.98 6.74
N LEU A 164 0.01 -7.54 7.10
CA LEU A 164 1.14 -7.69 6.18
C LEU A 164 0.89 -8.95 5.35
N GLU A 165 0.35 -8.76 4.14
CA GLU A 165 -0.03 -9.85 3.25
C GLU A 165 1.17 -10.64 2.77
N GLY A 166 2.26 -9.95 2.42
CA GLY A 166 3.42 -10.59 1.85
C GLY A 166 4.53 -9.64 1.43
N ILE A 167 5.50 -10.22 0.75
CA ILE A 167 6.65 -9.54 0.15
C ILE A 167 6.63 -9.75 -1.37
N ASN A 168 6.79 -8.66 -2.12
CA ASN A 168 6.98 -8.68 -3.56
C ASN A 168 8.48 -8.61 -3.85
N THR A 169 9.03 -9.67 -4.43
CA THR A 169 10.44 -9.74 -4.83
C THR A 169 10.59 -9.44 -6.32
N LYS A 170 11.48 -8.52 -6.67
CA LYS A 170 11.74 -8.20 -8.08
C LYS A 170 12.63 -9.27 -8.72
N ILE A 171 12.10 -9.96 -9.74
CA ILE A 171 12.86 -10.98 -10.48
C ILE A 171 13.59 -10.37 -11.68
N CYS A 172 12.88 -9.59 -12.50
CA CYS A 172 13.40 -9.07 -13.76
C CYS A 172 13.03 -7.60 -13.94
N ASP A 173 13.95 -6.82 -14.49
CA ASP A 173 13.66 -5.47 -15.00
C ASP A 173 12.78 -5.50 -16.25
N GLY A 174 11.97 -4.46 -16.40
CA GLY A 174 11.35 -4.13 -17.67
C GLY A 174 12.40 -3.73 -18.70
N LYS A 175 12.17 -4.07 -19.97
CA LYS A 175 13.08 -3.76 -21.07
C LYS A 175 12.32 -3.13 -22.21
N GLU A 176 12.94 -2.14 -22.85
CA GLU A 176 12.44 -1.54 -24.07
C GLU A 176 13.25 -2.03 -25.28
N TYR A 177 12.55 -2.52 -26.29
CA TYR A 177 13.12 -2.96 -27.56
C TYR A 177 12.60 -2.04 -28.66
N ASN A 178 13.53 -1.49 -29.44
CA ASN A 178 13.22 -0.62 -30.56
C ASN A 178 13.64 -1.33 -31.85
N PHE A 179 12.69 -1.54 -32.74
CA PHE A 179 12.89 -2.14 -34.06
C PHE A 179 12.69 -1.03 -35.10
N ARG A 180 13.69 -0.86 -35.97
CA ARG A 180 13.70 0.12 -37.06
C ARG A 180 13.62 -0.59 -38.39
#